data_AF-A0A3D3F970-F1
#
_entry.id   AF-A0A3D3F970-F1
#
_cell.length_a   1.000
_cell.length_b   1.000
_cell.length_c   1.000
_cell.angle_alpha   90.00
_cell.angle_beta   90.00
_cell.angle_gamma   90.00
#
_symmetry.space_group_name_H-M   'P 1'
#
loop_
_entity.id
_entity.type
_entity.pdbx_description
1 polymer ?
#
loop_
_entity_poly.entity_id
_entity_poly.type
_entity_poly.pdbx_seq_one_letter_code
_entity_poly.pdbx_strand_id
1 'polypeptide(L)' 'SGKSTLASVLAGNPKFEVTGGSVQFEGKDLLEMQPEDRACEGLFLSFQYPVEIP' A
#
# COMPACT_ATOMS: atom_id res chain seq x y z
N SER A 1 -7.64 -15.73 1.40
CA SER A 1 -8.39 -14.80 0.51
C SER A 1 -7.60 -13.54 0.14
N GLY A 2 -6.33 -13.37 0.55
CA GLY A 2 -5.44 -12.34 -0.02
C GLY A 2 -5.68 -10.88 0.41
N LYS A 3 -6.71 -10.60 1.21
CA LYS A 3 -7.06 -9.23 1.63
C LYS A 3 -5.90 -8.48 2.31
N SER A 4 -5.29 -9.10 3.33
CA SER A 4 -4.18 -8.48 4.06
C SER A 4 -2.93 -8.32 3.18
N THR A 5 -2.73 -9.26 2.24
CA THR A 5 -1.66 -9.18 1.24
C THR A 5 -1.89 -7.99 0.31
N LEU A 6 -3.10 -7.83 -0.23
CA LEU A 6 -3.46 -6.69 -1.10
C LEU A 6 -3.23 -5.36 -0.39
N ALA A 7 -3.74 -5.21 0.85
CA ALA A 7 -3.54 -3.99 1.63
C ALA A 7 -2.04 -3.69 1.86
N SER A 8 -1.24 -4.72 2.16
CA SER A 8 0.21 -4.57 2.35
C SER A 8 0.95 -4.20 1.06
N VAL A 9 0.56 -4.78 -0.08
CA VAL A 9 1.13 -4.47 -1.40
C VAL A 9 0.84 -3.03 -1.79
N LEU A 10 -0.41 -2.58 -1.62
CA LEU A 10 -0.81 -1.20 -1.92
C LEU A 10 -0.02 -0.20 -1.05
N ALA A 11 0.13 -0.49 0.25
CA ALA A 11 0.93 0.31 1.18
C ALA A 11 2.46 0.23 0.97
N GLY A 12 2.94 -0.54 -0.02
CA GLY A 12 4.36 -0.59 -0.37
C GLY A 12 5.22 -1.39 0.61
N ASN A 13 4.66 -2.40 1.27
CA ASN A 13 5.40 -3.23 2.22
C ASN A 13 6.51 -4.03 1.51
N PRO A 14 7.79 -3.86 1.88
CA PRO A 14 8.94 -4.48 1.18
C PRO A 14 9.01 -6.00 1.32
N LYS A 15 8.16 -6.61 2.16
CA LYS A 15 8.04 -8.07 2.28
C LYS A 15 7.34 -8.73 1.08
N PHE A 16 6.72 -7.94 0.20
CA PHE A 16 5.99 -8.46 -0.95
C PHE A 16 6.60 -7.97 -2.25
N GLU A 17 6.74 -8.89 -3.19
CA GLU A 17 7.13 -8.62 -4.56
C GLU A 17 5.89 -8.76 -5.46
N VAL A 18 5.64 -7.75 -6.30
CA VAL A 18 4.57 -7.81 -7.30
C VAL A 18 5.12 -8.49 -8.55
N THR A 19 4.68 -9.71 -8.81
CA THR A 19 5.17 -10.50 -9.96
C THR A 19 4.51 -10.13 -11.28
N GLY A 20 3.40 -9.40 -11.25
CA GLY A 20 2.70 -8.93 -12.45
C GLY A 20 1.40 -8.19 -12.13
N GLY A 21 0.86 -7.52 -13.15
CA GLY A 21 -0.30 -6.62 -13.02
C GLY A 21 0.12 -5.17 -12.82
N SER A 22 -0.86 -4.29 -12.59
CA SER A 22 -0.65 -2.86 -12.38
C SER A 22 -1.66 -2.31 -11.37
N VAL A 23 -1.32 -1.16 -10.77
CA VAL A 23 -2.21 -0.45 -9.84
C VAL A 23 -2.19 1.03 -10.20
N GLN A 24 -3.31 1.55 -10.69
CA GLN A 24 -3.48 2.98 -10.93
C GLN A 24 -4.32 3.64 -9.83
N PHE A 25 -3.84 4.81 -9.40
CA PHE A 25 -4.55 5.71 -8.49
C PHE A 25 -4.38 7.14 -8.99
N GLU A 26 -5.47 7.85 -9.24
CA GLU A 26 -5.47 9.22 -9.79
C GLU A 26 -4.60 9.39 -11.05
N GLY A 27 -4.56 8.37 -11.91
CA GLY A 27 -3.76 8.38 -13.15
C GLY A 27 -2.26 8.12 -12.95
N LYS A 28 -1.82 7.82 -11.73
CA LYS A 28 -0.43 7.48 -11.38
C LYS A 28 -0.30 5.98 -11.13
N ASP A 29 0.82 5.39 -11.54
CA ASP A 29 1.12 4.00 -11.21
C ASP A 29 1.71 3.91 -9.80
N LEU A 30 0.96 3.33 -8.86
CA LEU A 30 1.41 3.20 -7.49
C LEU A 30 2.61 2.26 -7.34
N LEU A 31 2.79 1.29 -8.23
CA LEU A 31 3.86 0.30 -8.12
C LEU A 31 5.24 0.90 -8.42
N GLU A 32 5.29 2.02 -9.16
CA GLU A 32 6.52 2.77 -9.45
C GLU A 32 6.88 3.77 -8.34
N MET A 33 6.02 3.96 -7.35
CA MET A 33 6.18 4.96 -6.29
C MET A 33 6.72 4.35 -4.99
N GLN A 34 7.51 5.13 -4.25
CA GLN A 34 7.92 4.75 -2.90
C GLN A 34 6.73 4.83 -1.93
N PRO A 35 6.73 4.07 -0.81
CA PRO A 35 5.61 4.07 0.14
C PRO A 35 5.23 5.47 0.64
N GLU A 36 6.21 6.35 0.84
CA GLU A 36 6.02 7.72 1.32
C GLU A 36 5.31 8.58 0.27
N ASP A 37 5.69 8.42 -1.00
CA ASP A 37 5.05 9.12 -2.12
C ASP A 37 3.58 8.69 -2.24
N ARG A 38 3.30 7.38 -2.11
CA ARG A 38 1.91 6.87 -2.13
C ARG A 38 1.06 7.51 -1.03
N ALA A 39 1.64 7.69 0.16
CA ALA A 39 0.94 8.36 1.27
C ALA A 39 0.69 9.85 0.98
N CYS A 40 1.65 10.54 0.37
CA CYS A 40 1.50 11.93 -0.09
C CYS A 40 0.42 12.09 -1.17
N GLU A 41 0.21 11.07 -2.00
CA GLU A 41 -0.92 11.01 -2.96
C GLU A 41 -2.28 10.74 -2.29
N GLY A 42 -2.32 10.48 -0.97
CA GLY A 42 -3.55 10.25 -0.22
C GLY A 42 -3.90 8.79 0.03
N LEU A 43 -2.99 7.84 -0.26
CA LEU A 43 -3.17 6.44 0.10
C LEU A 43 -2.86 6.23 1.60
N PHE A 44 -3.86 5.81 2.37
CA PHE A 44 -3.71 5.53 3.80
C PHE A 44 -4.13 4.10 4.15
N LEU A 45 -3.33 3.41 4.96
CA LEU A 45 -3.65 2.09 5.50
C LEU A 45 -4.00 2.19 6.99
N SER A 46 -5.29 2.04 7.31
CA SER A 46 -5.75 1.89 8.69
C SER A 46 -5.58 0.46 9.20
N PHE A 47 -5.19 0.30 10.46
CA PHE A 47 -5.20 -1.01 11.12
C PHE A 47 -6.57 -1.28 11.73
N GLN A 48 -7.03 -2.54 11.62
CA GLN A 48 -8.30 -2.97 12.23
C GLN A 48 -8.30 -2.81 13.75
N TYR A 49 -7.12 -2.95 14.36
CA TYR A 49 -6.87 -2.71 15.77
C TYR A 49 -5.70 -1.74 15.89
N PRO A 50 -5.95 -0.43 16.07
CA PRO A 50 -4.89 0.55 16.30
C PRO A 50 -4.10 0.17 17.55
N VAL A 51 -2.78 0.19 17.45
CA VAL A 51 -1.91 -0.02 18.63
C VAL A 51 -1.99 1.24 19.49
N GLU A 52 -2.21 1.09 20.79
CA GLU A 52 -2.12 2.22 21.73
C GLU A 52 -0.70 2.78 21.73
N ILE A 53 -0.58 4.10 21.63
CA ILE A 53 0.69 4.81 21.77
C ILE A 53 0.82 5.25 23.24
N PRO A 54 1.89 4.89 23.97
CA PRO A 54 2.14 5.37 25.34
C PRO A 54 2.36 6.88 25.43
#